data_AF-A0A9P0M3R7-F1
#
_entry.id   AF-A0A9P0M3R7-F1
#
_cell.length_a   1.000
_cell.length_b   1.000
_cell.length_c   1.000
_cell.angle_alpha   90.00
_cell.angle_beta   90.00
_cell.angle_gamma   90.00
#
_symmetry.space_group_name_H-M   'P 1'
#
loop_
_entity.id
_entity.type
_entity.pdbx_description
1 polymer ?
#
loop_
_entity_poly.entity_id
_entity_poly.type
_entity_poly.pdbx_seq_one_letter_code
_entity_poly.pdbx_strand_id
1 'polypeptide(L)'
;MLTSEITFAQTNSLNLLLKQQVVKHIEEIDDPTEEKEYKKLDLTKALELYSEDAYDETKIRLANVQIEESTFSNQHKARCDTYDLLEVVLEHVLQHSECLMLEVRSANRLALVLNSFAVRENYANEAVSAALSNLCRSPGLELLEEIRAKVFVTLNGHEKVRQLRKEYEKRKNNYSLALKNFKIILEVINVSEASLVKLKKQFDEVLENFQQCRAVLDEELPCALAERTKVLIESMTMLGGECSIWGRHRTELSSLLRTLGRTISVGEYALRELDQSQEEK
;
A
#
# COMPACT_ATOMS: atom_id res chain seq x y z
N MET A 1 -10.95 26.42 22.84
CA MET A 1 -12.41 26.63 23.05
C MET A 1 -13.11 27.38 21.91
N LEU A 2 -12.40 28.00 20.95
CA LEU A 2 -13.03 28.70 19.81
C LEU A 2 -13.29 27.83 18.56
N THR A 3 -12.82 26.58 18.52
CA THR A 3 -12.94 25.69 17.35
C THR A 3 -14.24 24.88 17.29
N SER A 4 -14.97 24.74 18.41
CA SER A 4 -16.25 24.01 18.46
C SER A 4 -17.44 24.86 18.03
N GLU A 5 -17.38 26.18 18.20
CA GLU A 5 -18.46 27.10 17.80
C GLU A 5 -18.45 27.35 16.29
N ILE A 6 -17.27 27.35 15.66
CA ILE A 6 -17.11 27.52 14.21
C ILE A 6 -17.65 26.30 13.45
N THR A 7 -17.43 25.08 13.97
CA THR A 7 -17.96 23.85 13.36
C THR A 7 -19.47 23.72 13.50
N PHE A 8 -20.06 24.15 14.63
CA PHE A 8 -21.50 24.16 14.86
C PHE A 8 -22.23 25.20 13.99
N ALA A 9 -21.64 26.39 13.82
CA ALA A 9 -22.17 27.42 12.94
C ALA A 9 -22.10 26.99 11.46
N GLN A 10 -21.01 26.35 11.04
CA GLN A 10 -20.84 25.86 9.66
C GLN A 10 -21.77 24.69 9.31
N THR A 11 -22.03 23.78 10.26
CA THR A 11 -22.99 22.67 10.04
C THR A 11 -24.44 23.16 9.99
N ASN A 12 -24.80 24.17 10.78
CA ASN A 12 -26.11 24.79 10.70
C ASN A 12 -26.31 25.60 9.41
N SER A 13 -25.29 26.31 8.93
CA SER A 13 -25.37 27.01 7.64
C SER A 13 -25.44 26.03 6.46
N LEU A 14 -24.73 24.89 6.53
CA LEU A 14 -24.79 23.84 5.50
C LEU A 14 -26.16 23.15 5.48
N ASN A 15 -26.75 22.89 6.65
CA ASN A 15 -28.12 22.36 6.78
C ASN A 15 -29.18 23.35 6.28
N LEU A 16 -28.98 24.66 6.46
CA LEU A 16 -29.89 25.67 5.91
C LEU A 16 -29.76 25.80 4.39
N LEU A 17 -28.55 25.71 3.84
CA LEU A 17 -28.29 25.70 2.40
C LEU A 17 -28.88 24.46 1.71
N LEU A 18 -28.75 23.27 2.32
CA LEU A 18 -29.40 22.05 1.84
C LEU A 18 -30.93 22.16 1.90
N LYS A 19 -31.49 22.72 2.99
CA LYS A 19 -32.93 22.99 3.09
C LYS A 19 -33.40 23.99 2.02
N GLN A 20 -32.63 25.06 1.77
CA GLN A 20 -32.98 26.07 0.76
C GLN A 20 -32.82 25.56 -0.69
N GLN A 21 -31.82 24.72 -0.97
CA GLN A 21 -31.66 24.12 -2.30
C GLN A 21 -32.73 23.06 -2.60
N VAL A 22 -33.14 22.27 -1.60
CA VAL A 22 -34.23 21.31 -1.74
C VAL A 22 -35.57 22.02 -1.91
N VAL A 23 -35.84 23.10 -1.15
CA VAL A 23 -37.07 23.88 -1.30
C VAL A 23 -37.10 24.63 -2.64
N LYS A 24 -35.99 25.24 -3.08
CA LYS A 24 -35.95 25.90 -4.40
C LYS A 24 -36.16 24.95 -5.57
N HIS A 25 -35.60 23.74 -5.54
CA HIS A 25 -35.84 22.76 -6.61
C HIS A 25 -37.25 22.15 -6.58
N ILE A 26 -37.99 22.32 -5.48
CA ILE A 26 -39.41 21.95 -5.40
C ILE A 26 -40.29 23.11 -5.89
N GLU A 27 -39.93 24.37 -5.62
CA GLU A 27 -40.70 25.55 -6.02
C GLU A 27 -40.46 25.96 -7.49
N GLU A 28 -39.31 25.66 -8.09
CA GLU A 28 -38.99 26.01 -9.49
C GLU A 28 -39.65 25.08 -10.54
N ILE A 29 -40.48 24.12 -10.13
CA ILE A 29 -41.22 23.22 -11.05
C ILE A 29 -42.71 23.64 -11.21
N ASP A 30 -43.22 24.55 -10.37
CA ASP A 30 -44.59 25.08 -10.51
C ASP A 30 -44.58 26.41 -11.28
N ASP A 31 -44.62 26.31 -12.60
CA ASP A 31 -44.96 27.42 -13.50
C ASP A 31 -46.44 27.79 -13.30
N PRO A 32 -46.81 29.07 -13.07
CA PRO A 32 -48.17 29.42 -12.70
C PRO A 32 -49.01 29.59 -13.97
N THR A 33 -49.81 28.59 -14.33
CA THR A 33 -50.90 28.83 -15.30
C THR A 33 -52.19 28.11 -14.91
N GLU A 34 -53.23 28.94 -14.88
CA GLU A 34 -54.67 28.66 -14.81
C GLU A 34 -55.27 28.36 -13.42
N GLU A 35 -55.89 29.40 -12.88
CA GLU A 35 -57.00 29.32 -11.92
C GLU A 35 -58.02 28.26 -12.39
N LYS A 36 -58.05 27.11 -11.73
CA LYS A 36 -59.15 26.14 -11.84
C LYS A 36 -59.82 26.00 -10.49
N GLU A 37 -61.14 26.17 -10.53
CA GLU A 37 -62.10 26.09 -9.44
C GLU A 37 -61.65 25.20 -8.28
N TYR A 38 -61.66 25.78 -7.08
CA TYR A 38 -61.56 25.05 -5.81
C TYR A 38 -62.70 24.05 -5.67
N LYS A 39 -62.57 22.88 -6.31
CA LYS A 39 -63.29 21.68 -5.89
C LYS A 39 -62.73 21.32 -4.52
N LYS A 40 -63.56 21.61 -3.51
CA LYS A 40 -63.50 21.14 -2.12
C LYS A 40 -62.44 20.05 -1.95
N LEU A 41 -61.23 20.45 -1.57
CA LEU A 41 -60.12 19.55 -1.32
C LEU A 41 -60.56 18.64 -0.19
N ASP A 42 -60.82 17.39 -0.52
CA ASP A 42 -61.14 16.36 0.45
C ASP A 42 -59.84 16.07 1.23
N LEU A 43 -59.60 16.85 2.29
CA LEU A 43 -58.41 16.74 3.15
C LEU A 43 -58.24 15.32 3.70
N THR A 44 -59.31 14.53 3.72
CA THR A 44 -59.33 13.11 4.08
C THR A 44 -58.66 12.19 3.06
N LYS A 45 -58.44 12.63 1.81
CA LYS A 45 -57.67 11.90 0.78
C LYS A 45 -56.21 12.35 0.64
N ALA A 46 -55.88 13.56 1.07
CA ALA A 46 -54.48 14.02 1.15
C ALA A 46 -53.75 13.52 2.40
N LEU A 47 -54.53 13.05 3.39
CA LEU A 47 -54.11 12.24 4.54
C LEU A 47 -54.30 10.74 4.22
N GLU A 48 -53.93 10.30 3.01
CA GLU A 48 -53.67 8.87 2.83
C GLU A 48 -52.57 8.49 3.82
N LEU A 49 -53.00 7.70 4.79
CA LEU A 49 -52.30 7.36 6.01
C LEU A 49 -50.87 6.93 5.72
N TYR A 50 -49.92 7.59 6.39
CA TYR A 50 -48.66 6.99 6.77
C TYR A 50 -48.90 5.55 7.23
N SER A 51 -48.34 4.56 6.55
CA SER A 51 -48.03 3.32 7.25
C SER A 51 -46.71 3.56 7.99
N GLU A 52 -46.76 3.70 9.31
CA GLU A 52 -45.54 3.65 10.15
C GLU A 52 -44.67 2.44 9.74
N ASP A 53 -45.33 1.35 9.33
CA ASP A 53 -44.75 0.14 8.77
C ASP A 53 -43.75 0.37 7.62
N ALA A 54 -44.06 1.18 6.59
CA ALA A 54 -43.15 1.36 5.44
C ALA A 54 -41.88 2.13 5.80
N TYR A 55 -42.00 3.05 6.75
CA TYR A 55 -40.90 3.87 7.24
C TYR A 55 -40.00 3.07 8.20
N ASP A 56 -40.59 2.30 9.11
CA ASP A 56 -39.85 1.38 9.98
C ASP A 56 -39.19 0.24 9.20
N GLU A 57 -39.85 -0.30 8.17
CA GLU A 57 -39.23 -1.26 7.24
C GLU A 57 -38.00 -0.65 6.56
N THR A 58 -38.09 0.62 6.13
CA THR A 58 -36.96 1.32 5.49
C THR A 58 -35.80 1.54 6.46
N LYS A 59 -36.08 1.86 7.73
CA LYS A 59 -35.05 1.97 8.78
C LYS A 59 -34.36 0.64 9.04
N ILE A 60 -35.14 -0.44 9.17
CA ILE A 60 -34.61 -1.80 9.37
C ILE A 60 -33.72 -2.20 8.18
N ARG A 61 -34.18 -1.98 6.95
CA ARG A 61 -33.39 -2.25 5.73
C ARG A 61 -32.08 -1.48 5.75
N LEU A 62 -32.11 -0.19 6.08
CA LEU A 62 -30.90 0.63 6.14
C LEU A 62 -29.92 0.11 7.19
N ALA A 63 -30.42 -0.30 8.36
CA ALA A 63 -29.59 -0.90 9.41
C ALA A 63 -28.96 -2.23 8.95
N ASN A 64 -29.71 -3.09 8.28
CA ASN A 64 -29.19 -4.35 7.73
C ASN A 64 -28.08 -4.10 6.70
N VAL A 65 -28.32 -3.19 5.74
CA VAL A 65 -27.30 -2.78 4.77
C VAL A 65 -26.05 -2.26 5.48
N GLN A 66 -26.18 -1.45 6.52
CA GLN A 66 -25.02 -0.95 7.27
C GLN A 66 -24.21 -2.07 7.93
N ILE A 67 -24.88 -3.06 8.51
CA ILE A 67 -24.22 -4.19 9.16
C ILE A 67 -23.43 -5.00 8.13
N GLU A 68 -24.08 -5.35 7.01
CA GLU A 68 -23.46 -6.07 5.90
C GLU A 68 -22.26 -5.30 5.35
N GLU A 69 -22.44 -4.03 5.01
CA GLU A 69 -21.40 -3.18 4.45
C GLU A 69 -20.23 -2.97 5.42
N SER A 70 -20.48 -2.90 6.73
CA SER A 70 -19.40 -2.84 7.72
C SER A 70 -18.59 -4.15 7.76
N THR A 71 -19.26 -5.29 7.63
CA THR A 71 -18.63 -6.61 7.65
C THR A 71 -17.72 -6.77 6.44
N PHE A 72 -18.24 -6.47 5.25
CA PHE A 72 -17.45 -6.48 4.01
C PHE A 72 -16.32 -5.46 4.05
N SER A 73 -16.55 -4.24 4.56
CA SER A 73 -15.50 -3.23 4.68
C SER A 73 -14.36 -3.68 5.59
N ASN A 74 -14.63 -4.42 6.66
CA ASN A 74 -13.59 -4.95 7.55
C ASN A 74 -12.74 -6.02 6.87
N GLN A 75 -13.38 -6.95 6.16
CA GLN A 75 -12.67 -7.99 5.38
C GLN A 75 -11.82 -7.37 4.27
N HIS A 76 -12.41 -6.40 3.55
CA HIS A 76 -11.73 -5.66 2.49
C HIS A 76 -10.50 -4.92 3.02
N LYS A 77 -10.65 -4.20 4.14
CA LYS A 77 -9.56 -3.48 4.80
C LYS A 77 -8.42 -4.43 5.15
N ALA A 78 -8.70 -5.58 5.77
CA ALA A 78 -7.66 -6.55 6.13
C ALA A 78 -6.84 -7.04 4.91
N ARG A 79 -7.49 -7.22 3.76
CA ARG A 79 -6.80 -7.59 2.50
C ARG A 79 -5.95 -6.45 1.96
N CYS A 80 -6.46 -5.21 1.97
CA CYS A 80 -5.67 -4.03 1.59
C CYS A 80 -4.46 -3.84 2.49
N ASP A 81 -4.63 -3.96 3.81
CA ASP A 81 -3.54 -3.84 4.78
C ASP A 81 -2.46 -4.91 4.53
N THR A 82 -2.87 -6.14 4.20
CA THR A 82 -1.94 -7.22 3.82
C THR A 82 -1.20 -6.91 2.51
N TYR A 83 -1.91 -6.35 1.53
CA TYR A 83 -1.34 -5.97 0.23
C TYR A 83 -0.29 -4.87 0.37
N ASP A 84 -0.58 -3.87 1.20
CA ASP A 84 0.33 -2.76 1.51
C ASP A 84 1.55 -3.26 2.29
N LEU A 85 1.36 -4.16 3.25
CA LEU A 85 2.47 -4.77 3.98
C LEU A 85 3.39 -5.57 3.04
N LEU A 86 2.83 -6.35 2.11
CA LEU A 86 3.62 -7.09 1.12
C LEU A 86 4.43 -6.16 0.21
N GLU A 87 3.89 -4.98 -0.14
CA GLU A 87 4.61 -3.95 -0.89
C GLU A 87 5.88 -3.53 -0.14
N VAL A 88 5.72 -3.14 1.13
CA VAL A 88 6.82 -2.69 1.98
C VAL A 88 7.87 -3.80 2.18
N VAL A 89 7.44 -5.04 2.38
CA VAL A 89 8.37 -6.17 2.51
C VAL A 89 9.16 -6.39 1.22
N LEU A 90 8.49 -6.34 0.06
CA LEU A 90 9.17 -6.47 -1.24
C LEU A 90 10.14 -5.31 -1.50
N GLU A 91 9.79 -4.07 -1.13
CA GLU A 91 10.72 -2.93 -1.19
C GLU A 91 11.97 -3.17 -0.33
N HIS A 92 11.82 -3.74 0.86
CA HIS A 92 12.98 -4.07 1.70
C HIS A 92 13.81 -5.23 1.14
N VAL A 93 13.18 -6.24 0.53
CA VAL A 93 13.91 -7.30 -0.20
C VAL A 93 14.72 -6.70 -1.34
N LEU A 94 14.13 -5.78 -2.10
CA LEU A 94 14.80 -5.05 -3.19
C LEU A 94 16.02 -4.29 -2.66
N GLN A 95 15.84 -3.43 -1.67
CA GLN A 95 16.93 -2.65 -1.07
C GLN A 95 18.04 -3.53 -0.48
N HIS A 96 17.68 -4.64 0.19
CA HIS A 96 18.66 -5.55 0.75
C HIS A 96 19.49 -6.23 -0.33
N SER A 97 18.85 -6.69 -1.42
CA SER A 97 19.55 -7.28 -2.56
C SER A 97 20.54 -6.29 -3.20
N GLU A 98 20.16 -5.02 -3.35
CA GLU A 98 21.05 -3.97 -3.87
C GLU A 98 22.25 -3.73 -2.96
N CYS A 99 22.02 -3.69 -1.64
CA CYS A 99 23.09 -3.56 -0.65
C CYS A 99 24.06 -4.76 -0.72
N LEU A 100 23.54 -5.98 -0.84
CA LEU A 100 24.35 -7.19 -0.97
C LEU A 100 25.17 -7.17 -2.27
N MET A 101 24.56 -6.74 -3.39
CA MET A 101 25.29 -6.57 -4.65
C MET A 101 26.46 -5.59 -4.52
N LEU A 102 26.25 -4.46 -3.83
CA LEU A 102 27.31 -3.48 -3.58
C LEU A 102 28.44 -4.07 -2.72
N GLU A 103 28.08 -4.83 -1.70
CA GLU A 103 29.05 -5.50 -0.83
C GLU A 103 29.91 -6.51 -1.63
N VAL A 104 29.27 -7.36 -2.43
CA VAL A 104 29.94 -8.33 -3.30
C VAL A 104 30.91 -7.61 -4.26
N ARG A 105 30.45 -6.55 -4.95
CA ARG A 105 31.29 -5.78 -5.88
C ARG A 105 32.49 -5.14 -5.17
N SER A 106 32.26 -4.56 -3.99
CA SER A 106 33.32 -3.93 -3.19
C SER A 106 34.38 -4.95 -2.74
N ALA A 107 33.93 -6.08 -2.22
CA ALA A 107 34.81 -7.15 -1.76
C ALA A 107 35.59 -7.80 -2.91
N ASN A 108 34.98 -8.02 -4.08
CA ASN A 108 35.67 -8.49 -5.27
C ASN A 108 36.78 -7.51 -5.70
N ARG A 109 36.49 -6.20 -5.70
CA ARG A 109 37.48 -5.17 -6.01
C ARG A 109 38.63 -5.16 -4.99
N LEU A 110 38.31 -5.28 -3.70
CA LEU A 110 39.32 -5.35 -2.65
C LEU A 110 40.21 -6.59 -2.83
N ALA A 111 39.63 -7.76 -3.05
CA ALA A 111 40.37 -9.01 -3.25
C ALA A 111 41.32 -8.91 -4.46
N LEU A 112 40.86 -8.32 -5.56
CA LEU A 112 41.67 -8.14 -6.77
C LEU A 112 42.89 -7.22 -6.54
N VAL A 113 42.66 -6.05 -5.93
CA VAL A 113 43.72 -5.08 -5.63
C VAL A 113 44.71 -5.66 -4.62
N LEU A 114 44.19 -6.31 -3.58
CA LEU A 114 45.00 -6.93 -2.54
C LEU A 114 45.87 -8.06 -3.10
N ASN A 115 45.32 -8.90 -4.00
CA ASN A 115 46.11 -9.95 -4.64
C ASN A 115 47.25 -9.36 -5.47
N SER A 116 46.95 -8.32 -6.26
CA SER A 116 47.94 -7.65 -7.10
C SER A 116 49.08 -7.06 -6.26
N PHE A 117 48.74 -6.41 -5.14
CA PHE A 117 49.73 -5.90 -4.18
C PHE A 117 50.55 -7.01 -3.54
N ALA A 118 49.89 -8.02 -2.98
CA ALA A 118 50.56 -9.08 -2.22
C ALA A 118 51.46 -9.96 -3.11
N VAL A 119 51.11 -10.16 -4.38
CA VAL A 119 51.98 -10.85 -5.34
C VAL A 119 53.19 -9.99 -5.70
N ARG A 120 53.01 -8.68 -5.94
CA ARG A 120 54.11 -7.76 -6.30
C ARG A 120 55.16 -7.67 -5.19
N GLU A 121 54.71 -7.60 -3.94
CA GLU A 121 55.57 -7.47 -2.76
C GLU A 121 56.00 -8.83 -2.16
N ASN A 122 55.71 -9.95 -2.83
CA ASN A 122 55.99 -11.31 -2.34
C ASN A 122 55.41 -11.66 -0.96
N TYR A 123 54.28 -11.05 -0.59
CA TYR A 123 53.55 -11.36 0.66
C TYR A 123 52.49 -12.47 0.49
N ALA A 124 52.09 -12.78 -0.74
CA ALA A 124 51.16 -13.87 -1.03
C ALA A 124 51.89 -15.11 -1.53
N ASN A 125 51.56 -16.26 -0.93
CA ASN A 125 51.88 -17.56 -1.53
C ASN A 125 50.79 -17.97 -2.54
N GLU A 126 51.04 -19.05 -3.28
CA GLU A 126 50.13 -19.55 -4.33
C GLU A 126 48.72 -19.84 -3.79
N ALA A 127 48.60 -20.38 -2.57
CA ALA A 127 47.32 -20.68 -1.94
C ALA A 127 46.51 -19.41 -1.63
N VAL A 128 47.15 -18.37 -1.08
CA VAL A 128 46.51 -17.07 -0.79
C VAL A 128 46.09 -16.38 -2.09
N SER A 129 46.94 -16.41 -3.11
CA SER A 129 46.62 -15.83 -4.42
C SER A 129 45.46 -16.55 -5.11
N ALA A 130 45.42 -17.88 -5.03
CA ALA A 130 44.30 -18.68 -5.53
C ALA A 130 42.99 -18.37 -4.79
N ALA A 131 43.02 -18.26 -3.46
CA ALA A 131 41.84 -17.92 -2.66
C ALA A 131 41.28 -16.52 -2.99
N LEU A 132 42.14 -15.50 -3.09
CA LEU A 132 41.74 -14.16 -3.50
C LEU A 132 41.18 -14.13 -4.93
N SER A 133 41.78 -14.91 -5.83
CA SER A 133 41.30 -15.03 -7.22
C SER A 133 39.93 -15.70 -7.32
N ASN A 134 39.67 -16.69 -6.46
CA ASN A 134 38.36 -17.35 -6.38
C ASN A 134 37.27 -16.40 -5.88
N LEU A 135 37.56 -15.58 -4.86
CA LEU A 135 36.62 -14.56 -4.38
C LEU A 135 36.25 -13.56 -5.49
N CYS A 136 37.19 -13.19 -6.35
CA CYS A 136 36.93 -12.29 -7.49
C CYS A 136 35.96 -12.86 -8.53
N ARG A 137 35.82 -14.19 -8.61
CA ARG A 137 35.01 -14.90 -9.62
C ARG A 137 33.61 -15.30 -9.12
N SER A 138 33.20 -14.84 -7.94
CA SER A 138 31.95 -15.26 -7.30
C SER A 138 30.71 -14.97 -8.20
N PRO A 139 29.90 -15.99 -8.54
CA PRO A 139 28.79 -15.90 -9.50
C PRO A 139 27.49 -15.27 -8.95
N GLY A 140 27.43 -14.89 -7.67
CA GLY A 140 26.18 -14.46 -7.01
C GLY A 140 25.54 -13.16 -7.53
N LEU A 141 26.23 -12.39 -8.38
CA LEU A 141 25.68 -11.12 -8.90
C LEU A 141 24.52 -11.33 -9.86
N GLU A 142 24.54 -12.38 -10.69
CA GLU A 142 23.48 -12.64 -11.68
C GLU A 142 22.15 -12.97 -10.99
N LEU A 143 22.18 -13.81 -9.95
CA LEU A 143 20.97 -14.17 -9.21
C LEU A 143 20.41 -12.99 -8.42
N LEU A 144 21.27 -12.14 -7.86
CA LEU A 144 20.84 -10.90 -7.20
C LEU A 144 20.19 -9.92 -8.19
N GLU A 145 20.71 -9.83 -9.41
CA GLU A 145 20.10 -9.03 -10.48
C GLU A 145 18.74 -9.60 -10.91
N GLU A 146 18.60 -10.93 -10.97
CA GLU A 146 17.32 -11.60 -11.23
C GLU A 146 16.29 -11.32 -10.13
N ILE A 147 16.67 -11.46 -8.86
CA ILE A 147 15.81 -11.12 -7.71
C ILE A 147 15.35 -9.67 -7.83
N ARG A 148 16.30 -8.74 -8.05
CA ARG A 148 16.02 -7.31 -8.17
C ARG A 148 15.03 -7.03 -9.31
N ALA A 149 15.24 -7.63 -10.48
CA ALA A 149 14.37 -7.45 -11.64
C ALA A 149 12.95 -7.98 -11.38
N LYS A 150 12.83 -9.19 -10.82
CA LYS A 150 11.52 -9.78 -10.48
C LYS A 150 10.75 -8.91 -9.51
N VAL A 151 11.38 -8.53 -8.40
CA VAL A 151 10.74 -7.68 -7.37
C VAL A 151 10.35 -6.32 -7.94
N PHE A 152 11.23 -5.69 -8.74
CA PHE A 152 10.95 -4.40 -9.36
C PHE A 152 9.74 -4.46 -10.31
N VAL A 153 9.65 -5.49 -11.15
CA VAL A 153 8.51 -5.66 -12.07
C VAL A 153 7.21 -5.83 -11.28
N THR A 154 7.21 -6.65 -10.23
CA THR A 154 6.03 -6.89 -9.39
C THR A 154 5.59 -5.63 -8.65
N LEU A 155 6.51 -4.84 -8.09
CA LEU A 155 6.16 -3.58 -7.42
C LEU A 155 5.51 -2.58 -8.39
N ASN A 156 6.00 -2.51 -9.63
CA ASN A 156 5.52 -1.54 -10.62
C ASN A 156 4.34 -2.04 -11.47
N GLY A 157 4.08 -3.35 -11.52
CA GLY A 157 3.10 -3.96 -12.44
C GLY A 157 1.62 -3.80 -12.08
N HIS A 158 1.29 -3.38 -10.85
CA HIS A 158 -0.10 -3.38 -10.34
C HIS A 158 -0.80 -2.01 -10.38
N GLU A 159 -0.62 -1.24 -11.46
CA GLU A 159 -1.32 0.04 -11.64
C GLU A 159 -2.85 -0.12 -11.62
N LYS A 160 -3.37 -1.20 -12.20
CA LYS A 160 -4.81 -1.52 -12.20
C LYS A 160 -5.39 -1.58 -10.78
N VAL A 161 -4.71 -2.28 -9.86
CA VAL A 161 -5.16 -2.41 -8.46
C VAL A 161 -5.13 -1.06 -7.75
N ARG A 162 -4.10 -0.24 -8.00
CA ARG A 162 -4.02 1.14 -7.45
C ARG A 162 -5.18 2.01 -7.93
N GLN A 163 -5.57 1.91 -9.20
CA GLN A 163 -6.71 2.64 -9.75
C GLN A 163 -8.04 2.17 -9.15
N LEU A 164 -8.25 0.86 -9.05
CA LEU A 164 -9.45 0.29 -8.44
C LEU A 164 -9.60 0.71 -6.96
N ARG A 165 -8.51 0.75 -6.20
CA ARG A 165 -8.53 1.26 -4.80
C ARG A 165 -8.92 2.73 -4.71
N LYS A 166 -8.41 3.57 -5.60
CA LYS A 166 -8.78 5.00 -5.65
C LYS A 166 -10.27 5.17 -5.95
N GLU A 167 -10.79 4.40 -6.90
CA GLU A 167 -12.22 4.44 -7.22
C GLU A 167 -13.08 3.91 -6.07
N TYR A 168 -12.65 2.84 -5.40
CA TYR A 168 -13.32 2.31 -4.20
C TYR A 168 -13.46 3.37 -3.11
N GLU A 169 -12.38 4.08 -2.75
CA GLU A 169 -12.44 5.11 -1.71
C GLU A 169 -13.35 6.28 -2.10
N LYS A 170 -13.36 6.67 -3.38
CA LYS A 170 -14.29 7.67 -3.91
C LYS A 170 -15.74 7.22 -3.75
N ARG A 171 -16.07 5.99 -4.15
CA ARG A 171 -17.42 5.43 -4.06
C ARG A 171 -17.87 5.21 -2.62
N LYS A 172 -16.96 4.79 -1.74
CA LYS A 172 -17.19 4.66 -0.31
C LYS A 172 -17.55 5.99 0.35
N ASN A 173 -16.86 7.07 -0.03
CA ASN A 173 -17.18 8.42 0.45
C ASN A 173 -18.57 8.87 0.01
N ASN A 174 -18.93 8.62 -1.26
CA ASN A 174 -20.26 8.90 -1.78
C ASN A 174 -21.35 8.12 -1.03
N TYR A 175 -21.12 6.82 -0.80
CA TYR A 175 -22.01 5.97 0.00
C TYR A 175 -22.15 6.49 1.43
N SER A 176 -21.04 6.82 2.11
CA SER A 176 -21.07 7.35 3.47
C SER A 176 -21.87 8.65 3.58
N LEU A 177 -21.72 9.54 2.59
CA LEU A 177 -22.49 10.78 2.53
C LEU A 177 -23.98 10.53 2.26
N ALA A 178 -24.30 9.69 1.28
CA ALA A 178 -25.68 9.32 0.96
C ALA A 178 -26.38 8.69 2.17
N LEU A 179 -25.69 7.80 2.88
CA LEU A 179 -26.17 7.14 4.08
C LEU A 179 -26.49 8.12 5.22
N LYS A 180 -25.62 9.12 5.45
CA LYS A 180 -25.85 10.17 6.44
C LYS A 180 -27.06 11.03 6.07
N ASN A 181 -27.14 11.47 4.81
CA ASN A 181 -28.25 12.28 4.33
C ASN A 181 -29.57 11.51 4.42
N PHE A 182 -29.57 10.23 4.04
CA PHE A 182 -30.74 9.37 4.12
C PHE A 182 -31.24 9.24 5.55
N LYS A 183 -30.36 9.02 6.53
CA LYS A 183 -30.71 8.99 7.95
C LYS A 183 -31.32 10.29 8.45
N ILE A 184 -30.71 11.43 8.10
CA ILE A 184 -31.23 12.76 8.50
C ILE A 184 -32.62 12.99 7.93
N ILE A 185 -32.83 12.67 6.65
CA ILE A 185 -34.13 12.85 6.00
C ILE A 185 -35.17 11.96 6.64
N LEU A 186 -34.83 10.69 6.95
CA LEU A 186 -35.73 9.83 7.70
C LEU A 186 -36.05 10.44 9.06
N GLU A 187 -35.06 10.76 9.89
CA GLU A 187 -35.26 11.14 11.30
C GLU A 187 -35.88 12.53 11.51
N VAL A 188 -35.64 13.48 10.61
CA VAL A 188 -35.94 14.91 10.84
C VAL A 188 -37.05 15.44 9.95
N ILE A 189 -37.24 14.86 8.76
CA ILE A 189 -38.14 15.40 7.75
C ILE A 189 -39.35 14.48 7.63
N ASN A 190 -40.55 15.05 7.79
CA ASN A 190 -41.77 14.32 7.53
C ASN A 190 -41.96 14.23 6.00
N VAL A 191 -41.43 13.17 5.40
CA VAL A 191 -41.42 12.97 3.94
C VAL A 191 -42.67 12.22 3.49
N SER A 192 -43.26 12.63 2.37
CA SER A 192 -44.35 11.86 1.74
C SER A 192 -43.85 10.52 1.21
N GLU A 193 -44.73 9.52 1.11
CA GLU A 193 -44.39 8.19 0.61
C GLU A 193 -43.75 8.25 -0.80
N ALA A 194 -44.29 9.05 -1.71
CA ALA A 194 -43.72 9.25 -3.04
C ALA A 194 -42.28 9.82 -3.01
N SER A 195 -41.98 10.68 -2.04
CA SER A 195 -40.64 11.24 -1.84
C SER A 195 -39.69 10.22 -1.21
N LEU A 196 -40.20 9.40 -0.27
CA LEU A 196 -39.44 8.31 0.34
C LEU A 196 -39.05 7.25 -0.70
N VAL A 197 -39.95 6.91 -1.63
CA VAL A 197 -39.66 5.99 -2.75
C VAL A 197 -38.57 6.55 -3.66
N LYS A 198 -38.63 7.84 -4.01
CA LYS A 198 -37.59 8.49 -4.82
C LYS A 198 -36.24 8.50 -4.09
N LEU A 199 -36.24 8.84 -2.80
CA LEU A 199 -35.02 8.85 -1.98
C LEU A 199 -34.40 7.46 -1.89
N LYS A 200 -35.23 6.42 -1.66
CA LYS A 200 -34.81 5.02 -1.62
C LYS A 200 -34.11 4.62 -2.91
N LYS A 201 -34.71 4.97 -4.06
CA LYS A 201 -34.10 4.71 -5.38
C LYS A 201 -32.73 5.38 -5.53
N GLN A 202 -32.61 6.66 -5.17
CA GLN A 202 -31.33 7.38 -5.25
C GLN A 202 -30.26 6.77 -4.34
N PHE A 203 -30.62 6.36 -3.12
CA PHE A 203 -29.71 5.69 -2.22
C PHE A 203 -29.28 4.32 -2.76
N ASP A 204 -30.23 3.54 -3.29
CA ASP A 204 -29.97 2.22 -3.86
C ASP A 204 -29.01 2.31 -5.06
N GLU A 205 -29.14 3.33 -5.92
CA GLU A 205 -28.20 3.57 -7.02
C GLU A 205 -26.77 3.85 -6.51
N VAL A 206 -26.61 4.64 -5.44
CA VAL A 206 -25.29 4.90 -4.84
C VAL A 206 -24.71 3.64 -4.18
N LEU A 207 -25.55 2.89 -3.47
CA LEU A 207 -25.17 1.64 -2.82
C LEU A 207 -24.72 0.59 -3.85
N GLU A 208 -25.50 0.38 -4.92
CA GLU A 208 -25.17 -0.56 -5.98
C GLU A 208 -23.83 -0.21 -6.64
N ASN A 209 -23.64 1.07 -6.99
CA ASN A 209 -22.39 1.57 -7.53
C ASN A 209 -21.18 1.29 -6.62
N PHE A 210 -21.35 1.46 -5.30
CA PHE A 210 -20.31 1.16 -4.33
C PHE A 210 -20.03 -0.34 -4.23
N GLN A 211 -21.08 -1.16 -4.15
CA GLN A 211 -20.99 -2.62 -4.04
C GLN A 211 -20.37 -3.25 -5.30
N GLN A 212 -20.73 -2.77 -6.50
CA GLN A 212 -20.10 -3.21 -7.75
C GLN A 212 -18.61 -2.90 -7.77
N CYS A 213 -18.22 -1.67 -7.38
CA CYS A 213 -16.81 -1.29 -7.31
C CYS A 213 -16.03 -2.15 -6.30
N ARG A 214 -16.61 -2.41 -5.12
CA ARG A 214 -16.04 -3.33 -4.13
C ARG A 214 -15.89 -4.74 -4.69
N ALA A 215 -16.92 -5.28 -5.35
CA ALA A 215 -16.91 -6.64 -5.89
C ALA A 215 -15.78 -6.85 -6.90
N VAL A 216 -15.57 -5.90 -7.82
CA VAL A 216 -14.45 -5.93 -8.77
C VAL A 216 -13.11 -5.95 -8.05
N LEU A 217 -12.94 -5.11 -7.01
CA LEU A 217 -11.70 -5.09 -6.25
C LEU A 217 -11.51 -6.35 -5.40
N ASP A 218 -12.57 -6.92 -4.86
CA ASP A 218 -12.53 -8.18 -4.10
C ASP A 218 -12.20 -9.40 -4.98
N GLU A 219 -12.44 -9.34 -6.29
CA GLU A 219 -12.03 -10.35 -7.27
C GLU A 219 -10.55 -10.17 -7.67
N GLU A 220 -10.10 -8.94 -7.89
CA GLU A 220 -8.75 -8.65 -8.39
C GLU A 220 -7.68 -8.71 -7.29
N LEU A 221 -8.00 -8.26 -6.07
CA LEU A 221 -7.04 -8.15 -4.98
C LEU A 221 -6.44 -9.50 -4.54
N PRO A 222 -7.21 -10.61 -4.43
CA PRO A 222 -6.65 -11.93 -4.13
C PRO A 222 -5.63 -12.41 -5.17
N CYS A 223 -5.88 -12.16 -6.46
CA CYS A 223 -4.96 -12.51 -7.54
C CYS A 223 -3.65 -11.74 -7.42
N ALA A 224 -3.73 -10.42 -7.19
CA ALA A 224 -2.54 -9.58 -7.00
C ALA A 224 -1.77 -9.93 -5.71
N LEU A 225 -2.48 -10.28 -4.63
CA LEU A 225 -1.88 -10.79 -3.40
C LEU A 225 -1.13 -12.10 -3.62
N ALA A 226 -1.73 -13.03 -4.36
CA ALA A 226 -1.11 -14.33 -4.66
C ALA A 226 0.16 -14.16 -5.50
N GLU A 227 0.14 -13.28 -6.50
CA GLU A 227 1.31 -12.96 -7.32
C GLU A 227 2.45 -12.36 -6.48
N ARG A 228 2.17 -11.32 -5.68
CA ARG A 228 3.16 -10.71 -4.76
C ARG A 228 3.71 -11.72 -3.76
N THR A 229 2.85 -12.55 -3.19
CA THR A 229 3.27 -13.58 -2.22
C THR A 229 4.18 -14.61 -2.87
N LYS A 230 3.88 -15.05 -4.09
CA LYS A 230 4.74 -15.97 -4.85
C LYS A 230 6.12 -15.36 -5.09
N VAL A 231 6.17 -14.12 -5.59
CA VAL A 231 7.42 -13.41 -5.84
C VAL A 231 8.22 -13.20 -4.55
N LEU A 232 7.55 -12.90 -3.44
CA LEU A 232 8.19 -12.78 -2.13
C LEU A 232 8.84 -14.11 -1.71
N ILE A 233 8.10 -15.23 -1.77
CA ILE A 233 8.61 -16.55 -1.39
C ILE A 233 9.83 -16.93 -2.24
N GLU A 234 9.73 -16.77 -3.55
CA GLU A 234 10.83 -17.08 -4.48
C GLU A 234 12.04 -16.19 -4.18
N SER A 235 11.84 -14.89 -4.03
CA SER A 235 12.90 -13.91 -3.77
C SER A 235 13.58 -14.14 -2.43
N MET A 236 12.83 -14.41 -1.36
CA MET A 236 13.39 -14.71 -0.04
C MET A 236 14.18 -16.02 -0.05
N THR A 237 13.72 -17.04 -0.77
CA THR A 237 14.41 -18.32 -0.89
C THR A 237 15.75 -18.15 -1.61
N MET A 238 15.74 -17.48 -2.77
CA MET A 238 16.96 -17.21 -3.53
C MET A 238 17.93 -16.32 -2.75
N LEU A 239 17.43 -15.23 -2.16
CA LEU A 239 18.23 -14.31 -1.36
C LEU A 239 18.85 -14.99 -0.13
N GLY A 240 18.11 -15.88 0.54
CA GLY A 240 18.64 -16.67 1.65
C GLY A 240 19.81 -17.58 1.24
N GLY A 241 19.75 -18.15 0.04
CA GLY A 241 20.85 -18.89 -0.57
C GLY A 241 22.08 -18.01 -0.79
N GLU A 242 21.89 -16.85 -1.42
CA GLU A 242 22.97 -15.89 -1.68
C GLU A 242 23.60 -15.34 -0.41
N CYS A 243 22.80 -15.00 0.61
CA CYS A 243 23.29 -14.58 1.92
C CYS A 243 24.16 -15.66 2.58
N SER A 244 23.80 -16.93 2.42
CA SER A 244 24.56 -18.05 2.98
C SER A 244 25.90 -18.24 2.26
N ILE A 245 25.90 -18.16 0.93
CA ILE A 245 27.13 -18.21 0.11
C ILE A 245 28.03 -17.04 0.46
N TRP A 246 27.48 -15.83 0.48
CA TRP A 246 28.21 -14.62 0.78
C TRP A 246 28.76 -14.59 2.21
N GLY A 247 28.03 -15.12 3.19
CA GLY A 247 28.52 -15.27 4.56
C GLY A 247 29.81 -16.08 4.65
N ARG A 248 29.96 -17.12 3.81
CA ARG A 248 31.21 -17.90 3.70
C ARG A 248 32.33 -17.06 3.06
N HIS A 249 32.05 -16.39 1.95
CA HIS A 249 33.02 -15.51 1.28
C HIS A 249 33.50 -14.36 2.19
N ARG A 250 32.60 -13.77 2.98
CA ARG A 250 32.95 -12.72 3.96
C ARG A 250 33.91 -13.26 5.03
N THR A 251 33.68 -14.48 5.51
CA THR A 251 34.54 -15.15 6.49
C THR A 251 35.91 -15.46 5.89
N GLU A 252 35.95 -15.97 4.66
CA GLU A 252 37.18 -16.26 3.92
C GLU A 252 38.00 -14.97 3.68
N LEU A 253 37.37 -13.91 3.17
CA LEU A 253 38.01 -12.62 2.96
C LEU A 253 38.58 -12.04 4.26
N SER A 254 37.83 -12.12 5.36
CA SER A 254 38.30 -11.68 6.68
C SER A 254 39.54 -12.46 7.14
N SER A 255 39.56 -13.77 6.93
CA SER A 255 40.72 -14.62 7.24
C SER A 255 41.95 -14.26 6.39
N LEU A 256 41.76 -14.05 5.08
CA LEU A 256 42.82 -13.66 4.16
C LEU A 256 43.41 -12.31 4.52
N LEU A 257 42.57 -11.32 4.85
CA LEU A 257 43.00 -10.00 5.29
C LEU A 257 43.86 -10.07 6.56
N ARG A 258 43.46 -10.89 7.55
CA ARG A 258 44.26 -11.09 8.77
C ARG A 258 45.59 -11.78 8.48
N THR A 259 45.57 -12.78 7.60
CA THR A 259 46.78 -13.53 7.23
C THR A 259 47.78 -12.63 6.53
N LEU A 260 47.33 -11.89 5.51
CA LEU A 260 48.17 -10.94 4.80
C LEU A 260 48.65 -9.81 5.71
N GLY A 261 47.80 -9.27 6.57
CA GLY A 261 48.21 -8.23 7.54
C GLY A 261 49.34 -8.70 8.45
N ARG A 262 49.32 -9.97 8.89
CA ARG A 262 50.43 -10.56 9.66
C ARG A 262 51.70 -10.70 8.83
N THR A 263 51.58 -11.21 7.60
CA THR A 263 52.74 -11.40 6.71
C THR A 263 53.41 -10.08 6.37
N ILE A 264 52.62 -9.04 6.05
CA ILE A 264 53.12 -7.69 5.77
C ILE A 264 53.84 -7.14 7.00
N SER A 265 53.24 -7.26 8.18
CA SER A 265 53.86 -6.78 9.41
C SER A 265 55.21 -7.44 9.68
N VAL A 266 55.31 -8.77 9.55
CA VAL A 266 56.59 -9.49 9.71
C VAL A 266 57.61 -9.05 8.66
N GLY A 267 57.19 -8.88 7.40
CA GLY A 267 58.05 -8.41 6.32
C GLY A 267 58.61 -7.01 6.57
N GLU A 268 57.80 -6.07 7.06
CA GLU A 268 58.27 -4.73 7.42
C GLU A 268 59.27 -4.73 8.59
N TYR A 269 59.06 -5.57 9.62
CA TYR A 269 60.02 -5.68 10.72
C TYR A 269 61.37 -6.21 10.23
N ALA A 270 61.38 -7.24 9.38
CA ALA A 270 62.61 -7.81 8.83
C ALA A 270 63.39 -6.79 7.97
N LEU A 271 62.71 -5.95 7.20
CA LEU A 271 63.34 -4.88 6.40
C LEU A 271 63.94 -3.79 7.30
N ARG A 272 63.26 -3.38 8.37
CA ARG A 272 63.80 -2.37 9.31
C ARG A 272 65.03 -2.87 10.08
N GLU A 273 65.05 -4.13 10.48
CA GLU A 273 66.23 -4.73 11.13
C GLU A 273 67.44 -4.82 10.17
N LEU A 274 67.19 -5.09 8.89
CA LEU A 274 68.23 -5.08 7.86
C LEU A 274 68.82 -3.68 7.65
N ASP A 275 67.98 -2.65 7.54
CA ASP A 275 68.45 -1.27 7.36
C ASP A 275 69.27 -0.77 8.57
N GLN A 276 68.82 -1.07 9.80
CA GLN A 276 69.57 -0.74 11.03
C GLN A 276 70.93 -1.45 11.11
N SER A 277 71.00 -2.71 10.66
CA SER A 277 72.25 -3.48 10.65
C SER A 277 73.27 -3.01 9.60
N GLN A 278 72.83 -2.24 8.60
CA GLN A 278 73.69 -1.64 7.57
C GLN A 278 74.20 -0.25 7.96
N GLU A 279 73.48 0.50 8.80
CA GLU A 279 73.94 1.79 9.34
C GLU A 279 75.02 1.65 10.45
N GLU A 280 75.11 0.48 11.10
CA GLU A 280 76.11 0.20 12.14
C GLU A 280 77.46 -0.36 11.59
N LYS A 281 77.65 -0.41 10.27
CA LYS A 281 78.90 -0.84 9.60
C LYS A 281 79.57 0.31 8.85
#